data_AF-A0A368SDR7-F1
#
_entry.id   AF-A0A368SDR7-F1
#
_cell.length_a   1.000
_cell.length_b   1.000
_cell.length_c   1.000
_cell.angle_alpha   90.00
_cell.angle_beta   90.00
_cell.angle_gamma   90.00
#
_symmetry.space_group_name_H-M   'P 1'
#
loop_
_entity.id
_entity.type
_entity.pdbx_description
1 polymer ?
#
loop_
_entity_poly.entity_id
_entity_poly.type
_entity_poly.pdbx_seq_one_letter_code
_entity_poly.pdbx_strand_id
1 'polypeptide(L)'
;MVQGLTLHARLVAHPASSGDLTSSLYIETSDGALRAIQAEFGGGGGGHDPLLRINEHRGLGADAYVIEAADERFLFLAVDLLLRDHDAVGARRSYLVYDAASPSLSMVPFLPEQCSVASTLRPLHVPRGGGGLYDPILLARKPVPPTPERLKRRHEEVVCVWTPAAAAEERRARPDPDGVGPWKLMRRRFPEQENPFTVNVIFSFGGQAFWVDLAQGLAHCAWPPATGGGAAVEFGFIGIPPGCPPDESWTKRLSDEFSMNRDRTMRFAAGAIRFVCIDRSRRLGDVTVTVWSLDMAARRWTKERSFRARELWRWWSFRRRGLPEMEPRFPVLMADGTLCLLVRNKPRTWDDERVEDYICNLDLESMSVRWSGRFRQYHCYERPVILPSGFFGKQLRPLVPRKRELRGIFFTQK
;
A
#
# COMPACT_ATOMS: atom_id res chain seq x y z
N MET A 1 -12.51 4.52 19.54
CA MET A 1 -11.80 5.55 18.76
C MET A 1 -12.45 5.89 17.42
N VAL A 2 -12.86 4.91 16.60
CA VAL A 2 -13.45 5.16 15.24
C VAL A 2 -14.70 6.04 15.26
N GLN A 3 -15.55 5.88 16.28
CA GLN A 3 -16.81 6.60 16.39
C GLN A 3 -16.53 8.11 16.47
N GLY A 4 -16.97 8.85 15.45
CA GLY A 4 -16.72 10.28 15.30
C GLY A 4 -15.55 10.65 14.39
N LEU A 5 -14.95 9.68 13.68
CA LEU A 5 -14.08 9.93 12.51
C LEU A 5 -14.90 9.89 11.22
N THR A 6 -14.61 10.79 10.29
CA THR A 6 -15.25 10.84 8.96
C THR A 6 -14.19 11.03 7.88
N LEU A 7 -14.23 10.20 6.82
CA LEU A 7 -13.34 10.33 5.66
C LEU A 7 -14.04 11.14 4.58
N HIS A 8 -13.39 12.23 4.15
CA HIS A 8 -13.84 13.08 3.06
C HIS A 8 -12.92 12.90 1.86
N ALA A 9 -13.52 12.86 0.67
CA ALA A 9 -12.79 12.83 -0.60
C ALA A 9 -13.20 14.03 -1.45
N ARG A 10 -12.24 14.84 -1.85
CA ARG A 10 -12.41 15.84 -2.90
C ARG A 10 -12.04 15.19 -4.22
N LEU A 11 -13.05 14.80 -4.98
CA LEU A 11 -12.87 14.28 -6.32
C LEU A 11 -12.90 15.42 -7.34
N VAL A 12 -12.10 15.30 -8.39
CA VAL A 12 -12.19 16.19 -9.54
C VAL A 12 -13.42 15.78 -10.37
N ALA A 13 -14.40 16.68 -10.50
CA ALA A 13 -15.56 16.46 -11.36
C ALA A 13 -15.14 16.58 -12.83
N HIS A 14 -15.44 15.56 -13.63
CA HIS A 14 -15.25 15.42 -15.08
C HIS A 14 -13.96 16.03 -15.69
N PRO A 15 -13.07 15.23 -16.30
CA PRO A 15 -11.81 15.70 -16.89
C PRO A 15 -11.94 16.61 -18.13
N ALA A 16 -13.15 17.04 -18.49
CA ALA A 16 -13.42 17.76 -19.72
C ALA A 16 -12.97 19.24 -19.72
N SER A 17 -12.79 19.87 -18.55
CA SER A 17 -12.53 21.33 -18.48
C SER A 17 -11.17 21.73 -17.89
N SER A 18 -10.51 20.93 -17.05
CA SER A 18 -9.21 21.29 -16.45
C SER A 18 -8.05 20.34 -16.78
N GLY A 19 -8.34 19.11 -17.22
CA GLY A 19 -7.32 18.07 -17.42
C GLY A 19 -6.55 17.66 -16.15
N ASP A 20 -6.87 18.22 -14.99
CA ASP A 20 -6.24 17.94 -13.70
C ASP A 20 -6.88 16.70 -13.05
N LEU A 21 -6.08 15.74 -12.63
CA LEU A 21 -6.54 14.49 -12.01
C LEU A 21 -6.22 14.41 -10.51
N THR A 22 -5.66 15.47 -9.91
CA THR A 22 -5.28 15.44 -8.49
C THR A 22 -6.52 15.51 -7.59
N SER A 23 -6.84 14.39 -6.95
CA SER A 23 -7.87 14.28 -5.90
C SER A 23 -7.22 14.30 -4.52
N SER A 24 -7.96 14.70 -3.48
CA SER A 24 -7.46 14.72 -2.10
C SER A 24 -8.40 14.03 -1.13
N LEU A 25 -7.81 13.46 -0.07
CA LEU A 25 -8.52 12.83 1.04
C LEU A 25 -8.32 13.67 2.31
N TYR A 26 -9.28 13.64 3.22
CA TYR A 26 -9.19 14.31 4.53
C TYR A 26 -9.91 13.47 5.57
N ILE A 27 -9.40 13.42 6.80
CA ILE A 27 -10.07 12.78 7.94
C ILE A 27 -10.52 13.89 8.88
N GLU A 28 -11.83 13.98 9.09
CA GLU A 28 -12.44 14.83 10.10
C GLU A 28 -12.62 14.05 11.40
N THR A 29 -12.35 14.71 12.52
CA THR A 29 -12.42 14.12 13.87
C THR A 29 -13.34 14.98 14.73
N SER A 30 -14.41 14.38 15.26
CA SER A 30 -15.30 15.03 16.24
C SER A 30 -14.60 15.24 17.58
N ASP A 31 -15.10 16.18 18.40
CA ASP A 31 -14.55 16.42 19.74
C ASP A 31 -14.61 15.17 20.65
N GLY A 32 -15.63 14.33 20.48
CA GLY A 32 -15.74 13.06 21.21
C GLY A 32 -14.64 12.08 20.82
N ALA A 33 -14.38 11.94 19.52
CA ALA A 33 -13.29 11.12 19.00
C ALA A 33 -11.92 11.66 19.43
N LEU A 34 -11.74 12.99 19.42
CA LEU A 34 -10.52 13.64 19.87
C LEU A 34 -10.24 13.37 21.35
N ARG A 35 -11.25 13.48 22.22
CA ARG A 35 -11.11 13.13 23.65
C ARG A 35 -10.78 11.66 23.85
N ALA A 36 -11.38 10.77 23.06
CA ALA A 36 -11.08 9.34 23.12
C ALA A 36 -9.63 9.05 22.71
N ILE A 37 -9.11 9.71 21.67
CA ILE A 37 -7.70 9.62 21.27
C ILE A 37 -6.80 10.13 22.39
N GLN A 38 -7.09 11.30 22.97
CA GLN A 38 -6.32 11.87 24.07
C GLN A 38 -6.30 10.94 25.30
N ALA A 39 -7.40 10.26 25.59
CA ALA A 39 -7.49 9.33 26.71
C ALA A 39 -6.50 8.16 26.58
N GLU A 40 -6.24 7.69 25.36
CA GLU A 40 -5.27 6.63 25.10
C GLU A 40 -3.83 7.03 25.46
N PHE A 41 -3.51 8.32 25.44
CA PHE A 41 -2.19 8.84 25.80
C PHE A 41 -2.04 9.21 27.30
N GLY A 42 -3.06 8.99 28.14
CA GLY A 42 -2.95 9.22 29.60
C GLY A 42 -4.16 9.83 30.31
N GLY A 43 -5.38 9.67 29.79
CA GLY A 43 -6.59 10.28 30.37
C GLY A 43 -7.43 9.40 31.32
N GLY A 44 -7.06 8.14 31.56
CA GLY A 44 -7.87 7.18 32.33
C GLY A 44 -7.11 6.58 33.51
N GLY A 45 -7.55 6.88 34.73
CA GLY A 45 -6.88 6.59 36.01
C GLY A 45 -6.34 5.18 36.21
N GLY A 46 -5.17 5.12 36.87
CA GLY A 46 -4.63 3.90 37.48
C GLY A 46 -3.12 3.75 37.37
N GLY A 47 -2.35 4.73 37.87
CA GLY A 47 -0.95 4.56 38.27
C GLY A 47 0.04 4.01 37.24
N HIS A 48 0.54 4.86 36.34
CA HIS A 48 1.98 5.09 36.14
C HIS A 48 2.18 6.23 35.12
N ASP A 49 3.05 7.17 35.51
CA ASP A 49 3.49 8.42 34.88
C ASP A 49 2.53 9.64 34.88
N PRO A 50 2.60 10.52 35.91
CA PRO A 50 1.75 11.70 36.06
C PRO A 50 2.13 12.90 35.16
N LEU A 51 3.10 12.77 34.25
CA LEU A 51 3.68 13.91 33.51
C LEU A 51 3.07 14.20 32.12
N LEU A 52 2.13 13.39 31.64
CA LEU A 52 1.55 13.54 30.29
C LEU A 52 0.11 14.07 30.32
N ARG A 53 -0.08 15.30 30.83
CA ARG A 53 -1.30 16.07 30.55
C ARG A 53 -1.18 16.73 29.18
N ILE A 54 -2.00 16.31 28.22
CA ILE A 54 -2.20 16.99 26.94
C ILE A 54 -2.94 18.30 27.25
N ASN A 55 -2.22 19.42 27.37
CA ASN A 55 -2.78 20.75 27.55
C ASN A 55 -2.80 21.52 26.22
N GLU A 56 -3.28 22.76 26.23
CA GLU A 56 -3.35 23.64 25.03
C GLU A 56 -1.99 23.89 24.36
N HIS A 57 -0.88 23.52 25.00
CA HIS A 57 0.49 23.74 24.50
C HIS A 57 1.12 22.45 23.96
N ARG A 58 0.75 21.28 24.50
CA ARG A 58 1.10 19.95 23.97
C ARG A 58 0.06 19.51 22.94
N GLY A 59 0.27 19.89 21.68
CA GLY A 59 -0.67 19.53 20.61
C GLY A 59 -0.63 18.04 20.24
N LEU A 60 -1.75 17.52 19.76
CA LEU A 60 -1.83 16.21 19.10
C LEU A 60 -1.52 16.41 17.61
N GLY A 61 -0.57 15.63 17.09
CA GLY A 61 -0.31 15.46 15.66
C GLY A 61 -0.94 14.16 15.15
N ALA A 62 -1.29 14.13 13.87
CA ALA A 62 -1.69 12.91 13.21
C ALA A 62 -1.11 12.88 11.80
N ASP A 63 -0.29 11.89 11.47
CA ASP A 63 0.15 11.70 10.10
C ASP A 63 -0.59 10.51 9.53
N ALA A 64 -1.10 10.64 8.30
CA ALA A 64 -1.79 9.55 7.63
C ALA A 64 -1.17 9.33 6.25
N TYR A 65 -1.04 8.06 5.86
CA TYR A 65 -0.47 7.67 4.58
C TYR A 65 -1.34 6.61 3.94
N VAL A 66 -1.63 6.75 2.64
CA VAL A 66 -2.32 5.72 1.88
C VAL A 66 -1.38 4.56 1.63
N ILE A 67 -1.70 3.41 2.22
CA ILE A 67 -0.87 2.22 2.13
C ILE A 67 -1.28 1.39 0.91
N GLU A 68 -2.58 1.24 0.70
CA GLU A 68 -3.13 0.39 -0.34
C GLU A 68 -4.59 0.76 -0.70
N ALA A 69 -4.91 0.58 -1.98
CA ALA A 69 -6.26 0.51 -2.49
C ALA A 69 -6.51 -0.92 -3.00
N ALA A 70 -7.16 -1.71 -2.16
CA ALA A 70 -7.34 -3.14 -2.32
C ALA A 70 -8.68 -3.45 -3.02
N ASP A 71 -8.60 -4.22 -4.12
CA ASP A 71 -9.74 -4.83 -4.84
C ASP A 71 -10.98 -3.95 -5.02
N GLU A 72 -10.76 -2.66 -5.32
CA GLU A 72 -11.80 -1.67 -5.62
C GLU A 72 -12.82 -1.44 -4.49
N ARG A 73 -12.60 -2.02 -3.31
CA ARG A 73 -13.53 -1.96 -2.17
C ARG A 73 -12.91 -1.36 -0.91
N PHE A 74 -11.64 -1.64 -0.62
CA PHE A 74 -11.01 -1.18 0.61
C PHE A 74 -9.93 -0.16 0.35
N LEU A 75 -9.90 0.85 1.21
CA LEU A 75 -8.81 1.81 1.30
C LEU A 75 -8.18 1.68 2.68
N PHE A 76 -6.88 1.37 2.71
CA PHE A 76 -6.10 1.23 3.93
C PHE A 76 -5.20 2.46 4.12
N LEU A 77 -5.36 3.09 5.28
CA LEU A 77 -4.60 4.25 5.71
C LEU A 77 -3.80 3.87 6.95
N ALA A 78 -2.48 4.08 6.94
CA ALA A 78 -1.69 4.07 8.19
C ALA A 78 -1.92 5.43 8.83
N VAL A 79 -2.29 5.44 10.11
CA VAL A 79 -2.47 6.65 10.89
C VAL A 79 -1.53 6.59 12.09
N ASP A 80 -0.63 7.56 12.16
CA ASP A 80 0.30 7.78 13.25
C ASP A 80 -0.20 8.93 14.10
N LEU A 81 -0.62 8.63 15.33
CA LEU A 81 -1.02 9.62 16.31
C LEU A 81 0.18 9.97 17.18
N LEU A 82 0.54 11.25 17.22
CA LEU A 82 1.79 11.75 17.81
C LEU A 82 1.50 12.83 18.84
N LEU A 83 2.32 12.89 19.89
CA LEU A 83 2.36 14.04 20.79
C LEU A 83 3.45 15.00 20.30
N ARG A 84 3.11 16.27 20.02
CA ARG A 84 3.99 17.23 19.33
C ARG A 84 5.32 17.53 20.03
N ASP A 85 5.45 17.21 21.31
CA ASP A 85 6.64 17.54 22.13
C ASP A 85 7.51 16.32 22.49
N HIS A 86 7.23 15.14 21.92
CA HIS A 86 8.05 13.95 22.12
C HIS A 86 8.57 13.39 20.80
N ASP A 87 9.84 12.97 20.78
CA ASP A 87 10.38 12.11 19.73
C ASP A 87 9.49 10.88 19.53
N ALA A 88 9.57 10.25 18.35
CA ALA A 88 8.72 9.15 17.85
C ALA A 88 8.43 7.96 18.80
N VAL A 89 9.09 7.90 19.96
CA VAL A 89 8.92 6.93 21.06
C VAL A 89 7.50 6.92 21.63
N GLY A 90 6.73 7.99 21.47
CA GLY A 90 5.33 8.08 21.92
C GLY A 90 4.27 7.90 20.84
N ALA A 91 4.62 7.53 19.60
CA ALA A 91 3.63 7.45 18.51
C ALA A 91 2.72 6.22 18.64
N ARG A 92 1.39 6.40 18.51
CA ARG A 92 0.44 5.28 18.38
C ARG A 92 0.05 5.12 16.92
N ARG A 93 0.50 4.03 16.31
CA ARG A 93 0.14 3.66 14.94
C ARG A 93 -1.13 2.81 14.93
N SER A 94 -1.98 3.01 13.93
CA SER A 94 -3.15 2.16 13.65
C SER A 94 -3.47 2.16 12.16
N TYR A 95 -4.21 1.14 11.71
CA TYR A 95 -4.77 1.11 10.37
C TYR A 95 -6.20 1.63 10.41
N LEU A 96 -6.50 2.65 9.61
CA LEU A 96 -7.86 3.09 9.32
C LEU A 96 -8.29 2.46 7.98
N VAL A 97 -9.37 1.68 8.02
CA VAL A 97 -9.88 0.91 6.88
C VAL A 97 -11.23 1.47 6.48
N TYR A 98 -11.34 1.95 5.25
CA TYR A 98 -12.59 2.38 4.63
C TYR A 98 -13.15 1.26 3.75
N ASP A 99 -14.39 0.83 4.00
CA ASP A 99 -15.14 -0.12 3.16
C ASP A 99 -16.12 0.64 2.26
N ALA A 100 -15.82 0.69 0.97
CA ALA A 100 -16.65 1.34 -0.05
C ALA A 100 -18.02 0.67 -0.26
N ALA A 101 -18.22 -0.58 0.15
CA ALA A 101 -19.50 -1.28 -0.01
C ALA A 101 -20.52 -0.87 1.07
N SER A 102 -20.05 -0.57 2.29
CA SER A 102 -20.86 -0.17 3.44
C SER A 102 -20.65 1.30 3.87
N PRO A 103 -20.07 2.12 2.98
CA PRO A 103 -19.35 3.38 3.24
C PRO A 103 -18.97 3.63 4.71
N SER A 104 -18.24 2.68 5.30
CA SER A 104 -17.95 2.68 6.73
C SER A 104 -16.45 2.73 7.00
N LEU A 105 -16.09 3.28 8.16
CA LEU A 105 -14.73 3.29 8.68
C LEU A 105 -14.61 2.28 9.81
N SER A 106 -13.47 1.59 9.85
CA SER A 106 -13.05 0.77 10.96
C SER A 106 -11.57 1.02 11.28
N MET A 107 -11.17 0.74 12.51
CA MET A 107 -9.78 0.89 12.95
C MET A 107 -9.30 -0.46 13.44
N VAL A 108 -8.14 -0.83 12.93
CA VAL A 108 -7.41 -2.03 13.29
C VAL A 108 -6.14 -1.57 14.00
N PRO A 109 -5.81 -2.12 15.18
CA PRO A 109 -4.56 -1.80 15.85
C PRO A 109 -3.38 -2.13 14.92
N PHE A 110 -2.25 -1.45 15.10
CA PHE A 110 -1.03 -1.82 14.41
C PHE A 110 -0.48 -3.16 14.93
N LEU A 111 0.63 -3.65 14.35
CA LEU A 111 1.28 -4.88 14.79
C LEU A 111 1.52 -4.91 16.32
N PRO A 112 1.59 -6.10 16.94
CA PRO A 112 1.98 -6.25 18.34
C PRO A 112 3.31 -5.55 18.62
N GLU A 113 3.50 -4.97 19.80
CA GLU A 113 4.69 -4.14 20.14
C GLU A 113 6.03 -4.90 19.99
N GLN A 114 6.00 -6.20 20.28
CA GLN A 114 7.13 -7.12 20.12
C GLN A 114 7.38 -7.55 18.67
N CYS A 115 6.53 -7.15 17.72
CA CYS A 115 6.70 -7.45 16.30
C CYS A 115 7.08 -6.19 15.52
N SER A 116 8.00 -6.33 14.58
CA SER A 116 8.28 -5.29 13.58
C SER A 116 7.84 -5.76 12.21
N VAL A 117 7.56 -4.83 11.31
CA VAL A 117 7.20 -5.16 9.92
C VAL A 117 8.38 -5.86 9.25
N ALA A 118 8.14 -7.00 8.59
CA ALA A 118 9.21 -7.75 7.93
C ALA A 118 9.68 -7.09 6.63
N SER A 119 8.76 -6.45 5.89
CA SER A 119 9.05 -5.87 4.57
C SER A 119 8.05 -4.81 4.11
N THR A 120 6.74 -5.00 4.32
CA THR A 120 5.71 -4.05 3.87
C THR A 120 4.71 -3.71 4.97
N LEU A 121 4.33 -2.43 5.04
CA LEU A 121 3.24 -1.95 5.90
C LEU A 121 1.86 -2.34 5.37
N ARG A 122 1.79 -2.85 4.13
CA ARG A 122 0.56 -3.21 3.43
C ARG A 122 -0.04 -4.48 4.02
N PRO A 123 -1.25 -4.42 4.62
CA PRO A 123 -1.93 -5.62 5.07
C PRO A 123 -2.61 -6.31 3.88
N LEU A 124 -2.38 -7.60 3.73
CA LEU A 124 -3.13 -8.41 2.78
C LEU A 124 -4.52 -8.62 3.35
N HIS A 125 -5.55 -8.27 2.59
CA HIS A 125 -6.93 -8.58 2.90
C HIS A 125 -7.31 -9.92 2.25
N VAL A 126 -7.83 -10.85 3.04
CA VAL A 126 -8.38 -12.10 2.50
C VAL A 126 -9.86 -12.20 2.88
N PRO A 127 -10.74 -12.47 1.90
CA PRO A 127 -12.16 -12.64 2.17
C PRO A 127 -12.39 -13.73 3.22
N ARG A 128 -13.11 -13.38 4.28
CA ARG A 128 -13.66 -14.34 5.23
C ARG A 128 -14.91 -14.94 4.58
N GLY A 129 -14.95 -16.27 4.46
CA GLY A 129 -15.99 -16.98 3.71
C GLY A 129 -17.40 -16.40 3.90
N GLY A 130 -18.04 -16.03 2.79
CA GLY A 130 -19.47 -15.71 2.69
C GLY A 130 -20.00 -14.43 3.34
N GLY A 131 -19.18 -13.59 3.99
CA GLY A 131 -19.68 -12.49 4.84
C GLY A 131 -19.20 -11.08 4.51
N GLY A 132 -18.35 -10.89 3.51
CA GLY A 132 -17.81 -9.56 3.17
C GLY A 132 -16.91 -8.93 4.23
N LEU A 133 -16.50 -9.70 5.25
CA LEU A 133 -15.48 -9.35 6.25
C LEU A 133 -14.11 -9.81 5.72
N TYR A 134 -13.06 -9.08 6.08
CA TYR A 134 -11.69 -9.38 5.66
C TYR A 134 -10.80 -9.43 6.89
N ASP A 135 -9.91 -10.42 6.92
CA ASP A 135 -8.89 -10.52 7.94
C ASP A 135 -7.62 -9.85 7.39
N PRO A 136 -7.11 -8.77 8.03
CA PRO A 136 -5.83 -8.19 7.67
C PRO A 136 -4.71 -9.13 8.08
N ILE A 137 -3.82 -9.39 7.12
CA ILE A 137 -2.66 -10.28 7.27
C ILE A 137 -1.39 -9.50 6.99
N LEU A 138 -0.41 -9.57 7.88
CA LEU A 138 0.88 -8.93 7.74
C LEU A 138 2.02 -9.93 7.90
N LEU A 139 3.11 -9.72 7.16
CA LEU A 139 4.38 -10.38 7.44
C LEU A 139 5.17 -9.53 8.43
N ALA A 140 5.52 -10.13 9.55
CA ALA A 140 6.24 -9.48 10.63
C ALA A 140 7.48 -10.29 11.06
N ARG A 141 8.34 -9.64 11.83
CA ARG A 141 9.53 -10.20 12.46
C ARG A 141 9.32 -10.13 13.97
N LYS A 142 9.41 -11.29 14.62
CA LYS A 142 9.38 -11.42 16.08
C LYS A 142 10.81 -11.68 16.59
N PRO A 143 11.37 -10.88 17.51
CA PRO A 143 12.64 -11.16 18.15
C PRO A 143 12.60 -12.52 18.85
N VAL A 144 13.66 -13.30 18.68
CA VAL A 144 13.84 -14.57 19.39
C VAL A 144 14.77 -14.31 20.59
N PRO A 145 14.39 -14.72 21.81
CA PRO A 145 15.27 -14.61 22.97
C PRO A 145 16.61 -15.32 22.72
N PRO A 146 17.75 -14.74 23.13
CA PRO A 146 19.04 -15.40 23.00
C PRO A 146 19.07 -16.69 23.86
N THR A 147 19.61 -17.77 23.33
CA THR A 147 19.89 -18.99 24.11
C THR A 147 21.35 -19.03 24.53
N PRO A 148 21.72 -19.77 25.61
CA PRO A 148 23.09 -19.86 26.10
C PRO A 148 24.10 -20.28 25.03
N GLU A 149 23.71 -21.11 24.05
CA GLU A 149 24.59 -21.54 22.96
C GLU A 149 24.72 -20.50 21.84
N ARG A 150 23.88 -19.46 21.81
CA ARG A 150 23.74 -18.53 20.66
C ARG A 150 23.42 -17.10 21.10
N LEU A 151 24.45 -16.30 21.35
CA LEU A 151 24.34 -14.88 21.75
C LEU A 151 23.82 -13.90 20.68
N LYS A 152 23.72 -14.29 19.40
CA LYS A 152 23.28 -13.36 18.34
C LYS A 152 21.76 -13.15 18.38
N ARG A 153 21.32 -11.88 18.43
CA ARG A 153 19.90 -11.51 18.26
C ARG A 153 19.41 -12.04 16.91
N ARG A 154 18.32 -12.82 16.94
CA ARG A 154 17.64 -13.33 15.74
C ARG A 154 16.20 -12.85 15.72
N HIS A 155 15.61 -12.88 14.53
CA HIS A 155 14.20 -12.65 14.33
C HIS A 155 13.60 -13.89 13.66
N GLU A 156 12.45 -14.33 14.14
CA GLU A 156 11.58 -15.29 13.46
C GLU A 156 10.62 -14.51 12.55
N GLU A 157 10.44 -14.97 11.33
CA GLU A 157 9.43 -14.40 10.43
C GLU A 157 8.08 -15.07 10.69
N VAL A 158 7.07 -14.25 10.93
CA VAL A 158 5.73 -14.65 11.32
C VAL A 158 4.69 -13.99 10.43
N VAL A 159 3.55 -14.66 10.30
CA VAL A 159 2.32 -14.14 9.71
C VAL A 159 1.43 -13.70 10.86
N CYS A 160 1.13 -12.40 10.93
CA CYS A 160 0.22 -11.81 11.90
C CYS A 160 -1.17 -11.68 11.26
N VAL A 161 -2.18 -12.29 11.87
CA VAL A 161 -3.57 -12.24 11.42
C VAL A 161 -4.40 -11.52 12.47
N TRP A 162 -5.04 -10.43 12.08
CA TRP A 162 -6.01 -9.78 12.94
C TRP A 162 -7.41 -10.30 12.65
N THR A 163 -8.20 -10.56 13.70
CA THR A 163 -9.62 -10.91 13.51
C THR A 163 -10.50 -10.16 14.50
N PRO A 164 -11.72 -9.75 14.10
CA PRO A 164 -12.68 -9.15 15.04
C PRO A 164 -13.04 -10.07 16.21
N ALA A 165 -13.03 -11.38 15.99
CA ALA A 165 -13.27 -12.38 17.02
C ALA A 165 -12.14 -12.39 18.07
N ALA A 166 -10.87 -12.41 17.65
CA ALA A 166 -9.74 -12.31 18.56
C ALA A 166 -9.76 -10.99 19.34
N ALA A 167 -10.12 -9.88 18.70
CA ALA A 167 -10.31 -8.59 19.39
C ALA A 167 -11.46 -8.59 20.40
N ALA A 168 -12.54 -9.34 20.14
CA ALA A 168 -13.65 -9.47 21.08
C ALA A 168 -13.31 -10.40 22.26
N GLU A 169 -12.53 -11.45 22.02
CA GLU A 169 -12.01 -12.36 23.05
C GLU A 169 -11.02 -11.65 23.97
N GLU A 170 -10.08 -10.88 23.42
CA GLU A 170 -9.14 -10.08 24.19
C GLU A 170 -9.87 -9.10 25.14
N ARG A 171 -10.89 -8.39 24.65
CA ARG A 171 -11.70 -7.47 25.49
C ARG A 171 -12.38 -8.16 26.67
N ARG A 172 -12.60 -9.48 26.60
CA ARG A 172 -13.21 -10.29 27.67
C ARG A 172 -12.15 -10.96 28.57
N ALA A 173 -10.91 -11.05 28.11
CA ALA A 173 -9.81 -11.71 28.81
C ALA A 173 -9.04 -10.72 29.71
N ARG A 174 -8.21 -11.25 30.62
CA ARG A 174 -7.21 -10.47 31.35
C ARG A 174 -6.09 -10.01 30.40
N PRO A 175 -5.32 -8.96 30.75
CA PRO A 175 -4.19 -8.51 29.94
C PRO A 175 -3.30 -9.68 29.55
N ASP A 176 -3.04 -9.82 28.26
CA ASP A 176 -2.22 -10.89 27.72
C ASP A 176 -0.77 -10.76 28.25
N PRO A 177 -0.25 -11.76 29.00
CA PRO A 177 1.11 -11.72 29.50
C PRO A 177 2.17 -11.71 28.38
N ASP A 178 1.83 -12.17 27.17
CA ASP A 178 2.73 -12.18 26.02
C ASP A 178 2.68 -10.89 25.18
N GLY A 179 1.77 -9.97 25.50
CA GLY A 179 1.59 -8.68 24.83
C GLY A 179 1.23 -8.78 23.34
N VAL A 180 0.69 -9.93 22.90
CA VAL A 180 0.36 -10.20 21.50
C VAL A 180 -0.92 -9.48 21.07
N GLY A 181 -1.80 -9.22 22.03
CA GLY A 181 -3.05 -8.49 21.81
C GLY A 181 -4.00 -9.25 20.87
N PRO A 182 -4.74 -8.57 19.97
CA PRO A 182 -5.78 -9.20 19.14
C PRO A 182 -5.23 -9.96 17.93
N TRP A 183 -3.91 -10.11 17.84
CA TRP A 183 -3.22 -10.71 16.71
C TRP A 183 -2.97 -12.19 16.92
N LYS A 184 -3.27 -13.02 15.94
CA LYS A 184 -2.81 -14.41 15.90
C LYS A 184 -1.49 -14.48 15.15
N LEU A 185 -0.44 -14.98 15.82
CA LEU A 185 0.85 -15.23 15.19
C LEU A 185 0.91 -16.65 14.64
N MET A 186 1.35 -16.78 13.39
CA MET A 186 1.66 -18.05 12.75
C MET A 186 3.11 -18.02 12.26
N ARG A 187 3.88 -19.08 12.48
CA ARG A 187 5.23 -19.21 11.94
C ARG A 187 5.18 -19.25 10.41
N ARG A 188 6.15 -18.60 9.77
CA ARG A 188 6.32 -18.65 8.32
C ARG A 188 7.31 -19.75 7.97
N ARG A 189 6.91 -20.72 7.13
CA ARG A 189 7.84 -21.65 6.49
C ARG A 189 8.02 -21.24 5.04
N PHE A 190 9.18 -20.66 4.77
CA PHE A 190 9.54 -20.09 3.48
C PHE A 190 10.71 -20.88 2.90
N PRO A 191 10.74 -21.15 1.59
CA PRO A 191 11.90 -21.78 0.95
C PRO A 191 13.17 -20.96 1.24
N GLU A 192 14.32 -21.62 1.41
CA GLU A 192 15.59 -20.88 1.53
C GLU A 192 15.82 -20.02 0.27
N GLN A 193 16.23 -18.77 0.47
CA GLN A 193 16.56 -17.82 -0.60
C GLN A 193 17.96 -17.27 -0.36
N GLU A 194 18.68 -16.98 -1.44
CA GLU A 194 20.02 -16.38 -1.37
C GLU A 194 19.98 -14.94 -0.82
N ASN A 195 18.88 -14.21 -1.06
CA ASN A 195 18.71 -12.82 -0.65
C ASN A 195 17.47 -12.62 0.24
N PRO A 196 17.45 -11.58 1.10
CA PRO A 196 16.27 -11.24 1.89
C PRO A 196 15.05 -10.93 1.00
N PHE A 197 13.93 -11.60 1.26
CA PHE A 197 12.68 -11.39 0.53
C PHE A 197 12.01 -10.07 0.93
N THR A 198 11.83 -9.14 -0.01
CA THR A 198 11.25 -7.81 0.23
C THR A 198 9.92 -7.66 -0.51
N VAL A 199 8.82 -7.67 0.23
CA VAL A 199 7.49 -7.55 -0.36
C VAL A 199 7.22 -6.13 -0.86
N ASN A 200 6.97 -6.00 -2.15
CA ASN A 200 6.56 -4.76 -2.80
C ASN A 200 5.06 -4.73 -3.13
N VAL A 201 4.47 -5.89 -3.43
CA VAL A 201 3.04 -6.01 -3.78
C VAL A 201 2.43 -7.20 -3.07
N ILE A 202 1.16 -7.09 -2.72
CA ILE A 202 0.35 -8.16 -2.14
C ILE A 202 -1.00 -8.18 -2.84
N PHE A 203 -1.61 -9.35 -2.94
CA PHE A 203 -2.99 -9.52 -3.41
C PHE A 203 -3.49 -10.92 -3.04
N SER A 204 -4.80 -11.15 -3.11
CA SER A 204 -5.40 -12.47 -2.95
C SER A 204 -6.29 -12.80 -4.14
N PHE A 205 -6.36 -14.08 -4.50
CA PHE A 205 -7.27 -14.59 -5.54
C PHE A 205 -7.46 -16.09 -5.38
N GLY A 206 -8.68 -16.59 -5.63
CA GLY A 206 -8.94 -18.04 -5.68
C GLY A 206 -8.60 -18.80 -4.40
N GLY A 207 -8.74 -18.17 -3.22
CA GLY A 207 -8.35 -18.78 -1.95
C GLY A 207 -6.83 -18.91 -1.76
N GLN A 208 -6.04 -18.16 -2.54
CA GLN A 208 -4.60 -18.03 -2.37
C GLN A 208 -4.24 -16.61 -1.96
N ALA A 209 -3.24 -16.50 -1.11
CA ALA A 209 -2.61 -15.27 -0.66
C ALA A 209 -1.24 -15.13 -1.34
N PHE A 210 -0.93 -13.94 -1.84
CA PHE A 210 0.30 -13.66 -2.59
C PHE A 210 1.08 -12.50 -1.99
N TRP A 211 2.39 -12.69 -1.87
CA TRP A 211 3.37 -11.67 -1.52
C TRP A 211 4.42 -11.63 -2.60
N VAL A 212 4.68 -10.46 -3.17
CA VAL A 212 5.53 -10.31 -4.35
C VAL A 212 6.72 -9.43 -4.01
N ASP A 213 7.90 -9.99 -4.21
CA ASP A 213 9.13 -9.25 -4.39
C ASP A 213 9.35 -9.06 -5.90
N LEU A 214 9.29 -7.82 -6.38
CA LEU A 214 9.37 -7.51 -7.80
C LEU A 214 10.79 -7.72 -8.38
N ALA A 215 11.80 -7.94 -7.54
CA ALA A 215 13.15 -8.31 -7.94
C ALA A 215 13.34 -9.85 -7.99
N GLN A 216 12.69 -10.60 -7.10
CA GLN A 216 12.93 -12.04 -6.93
C GLN A 216 11.80 -12.93 -7.47
N GLY A 217 10.55 -12.61 -7.15
CA GLY A 217 9.40 -13.43 -7.51
C GLY A 217 8.22 -13.27 -6.55
N LEU A 218 7.25 -14.18 -6.66
CA LEU A 218 6.08 -14.21 -5.79
C LEU A 218 6.11 -15.44 -4.89
N ALA A 219 5.82 -15.21 -3.63
CA ALA A 219 5.51 -16.22 -2.66
C ALA A 219 4.00 -16.34 -2.48
N HIS A 220 3.51 -17.57 -2.32
CA HIS A 220 2.07 -17.80 -2.22
C HIS A 220 1.74 -18.91 -1.22
N CYS A 221 0.54 -18.85 -0.63
CA CYS A 221 0.01 -19.91 0.20
C CYS A 221 -1.51 -20.00 0.10
N ALA A 222 -2.07 -21.15 0.47
CA ALA A 222 -3.52 -21.31 0.57
C ALA A 222 -4.06 -20.55 1.79
N TRP A 223 -5.21 -19.90 1.63
CA TRP A 223 -5.88 -19.16 2.69
C TRP A 223 -7.40 -19.39 2.71
N PRO A 224 -8.00 -19.68 3.89
CA PRO A 224 -7.34 -19.89 5.18
C PRO A 224 -6.50 -21.17 5.18
N PRO A 225 -5.41 -21.23 5.97
CA PRO A 225 -4.61 -22.44 6.09
C PRO A 225 -5.47 -23.58 6.65
N ALA A 226 -5.23 -24.81 6.16
CA ALA A 226 -5.97 -25.99 6.58
C ALA A 226 -5.92 -26.15 8.11
N THR A 227 -7.07 -26.41 8.74
CA THR A 227 -7.27 -26.49 10.19
C THR A 227 -6.61 -27.69 10.88
N GLY A 228 -5.64 -28.35 10.24
CA GLY A 228 -4.88 -29.47 10.79
C GLY A 228 -3.58 -29.02 11.44
N GLY A 229 -3.58 -28.84 12.77
CA GLY A 229 -2.43 -29.15 13.64
C GLY A 229 -1.11 -28.37 13.51
N GLY A 230 -1.03 -27.26 12.76
CA GLY A 230 0.23 -26.52 12.60
C GLY A 230 0.08 -25.02 12.80
N ALA A 231 0.79 -24.46 13.78
CA ALA A 231 0.98 -23.02 13.96
C ALA A 231 1.83 -22.37 12.84
N ALA A 232 2.01 -23.03 11.70
CA ALA A 232 2.92 -22.62 10.63
C ALA A 232 2.24 -22.65 9.25
N VAL A 233 2.53 -21.65 8.43
CA VAL A 233 2.02 -21.50 7.06
C VAL A 233 3.11 -21.89 6.07
N GLU A 234 2.81 -22.82 5.17
CA GLU A 234 3.70 -23.24 4.08
C GLU A 234 3.60 -22.28 2.90
N PHE A 235 4.73 -21.77 2.42
CA PHE A 235 4.79 -20.92 1.24
C PHE A 235 5.41 -21.66 0.05
N GLY A 236 4.74 -21.57 -1.09
CA GLY A 236 5.35 -21.83 -2.39
C GLY A 236 6.03 -20.56 -2.92
N PHE A 237 7.00 -20.73 -3.83
CA PHE A 237 7.70 -19.62 -4.48
C PHE A 237 7.76 -19.83 -6.00
N ILE A 238 7.52 -18.76 -6.76
CA ILE A 238 7.64 -18.71 -8.21
C ILE A 238 8.51 -17.49 -8.55
N GLY A 239 9.67 -17.73 -9.17
CA GLY A 239 10.59 -16.66 -9.57
C GLY A 239 10.01 -15.73 -10.64
N ILE A 240 10.61 -14.55 -10.81
CA ILE A 240 10.26 -13.63 -11.91
C ILE A 240 10.44 -14.27 -13.30
N PRO A 241 9.80 -13.74 -14.36
CA PRO A 241 9.99 -14.26 -15.71
C PRO A 241 11.48 -14.28 -16.12
N PRO A 242 11.97 -15.37 -16.75
CA PRO A 242 13.40 -15.53 -17.06
C PRO A 242 13.93 -14.51 -18.07
N GLY A 243 13.07 -13.89 -18.86
CA GLY A 243 13.44 -12.82 -19.80
C GLY A 243 13.36 -11.40 -19.21
N CYS A 244 13.10 -11.27 -17.91
CA CYS A 244 13.10 -9.97 -17.23
C CYS A 244 14.53 -9.56 -16.87
N PRO A 245 14.95 -8.30 -17.11
CA PRO A 245 16.25 -7.83 -16.64
C PRO A 245 16.37 -8.00 -15.12
N PRO A 246 17.58 -8.14 -14.56
CA PRO A 246 17.80 -8.12 -13.11
C PRO A 246 17.38 -6.76 -12.53
N ASP A 247 16.93 -6.76 -11.27
CA ASP A 247 16.64 -5.49 -10.59
C ASP A 247 17.95 -4.91 -10.07
N GLU A 248 18.46 -3.87 -10.75
CA GLU A 248 19.66 -3.15 -10.31
C GLU A 248 19.38 -2.22 -9.12
N SER A 249 18.18 -2.27 -8.51
CA SER A 249 17.87 -1.52 -7.30
C SER A 249 18.85 -1.78 -6.15
N TRP A 250 19.47 -2.97 -6.09
CA TRP A 250 20.44 -3.36 -5.07
C TRP A 250 21.82 -2.73 -5.23
N THR A 251 22.18 -2.23 -6.42
CA THR A 251 23.48 -1.56 -6.68
C THR A 251 23.39 -0.04 -6.53
N LYS A 252 22.19 0.52 -6.38
CA LYS A 252 21.98 1.94 -6.13
C LYS A 252 22.29 2.25 -4.66
N ARG A 253 23.22 3.19 -4.44
CA ARG A 253 23.70 3.59 -3.10
C ARG A 253 22.53 3.90 -2.15
N LEU A 254 22.70 3.51 -0.89
CA LEU A 254 21.81 3.72 0.27
C LEU A 254 21.31 5.17 0.50
N SER A 255 21.80 6.16 -0.24
CA SER A 255 21.26 7.53 -0.20
C SER A 255 19.91 7.68 -0.90
N ASP A 256 19.46 6.68 -1.67
CA ASP A 256 18.09 6.59 -2.20
C ASP A 256 17.23 5.71 -1.26
N GLU A 257 17.03 6.15 -0.01
CA GLU A 257 16.18 5.47 1.01
C GLU A 257 14.72 5.26 0.58
N PHE A 258 14.32 5.80 -0.58
CA PHE A 258 13.03 5.59 -1.24
C PHE A 258 13.19 4.92 -2.60
N SER A 259 13.95 3.82 -2.65
CA SER A 259 14.05 2.91 -3.82
C SER A 259 12.72 2.20 -4.07
N MET A 260 11.68 2.97 -4.38
CA MET A 260 10.42 2.44 -4.89
C MET A 260 10.71 1.82 -6.25
N ASN A 261 10.20 0.62 -6.47
CA ASN A 261 10.40 -0.08 -7.72
C ASN A 261 9.67 0.70 -8.84
N ARG A 262 10.36 1.60 -9.53
CA ARG A 262 9.75 2.53 -10.49
C ARG A 262 9.39 1.87 -11.81
N ASP A 263 9.88 0.65 -12.01
CA ASP A 263 9.92 0.00 -13.30
C ASP A 263 9.14 -1.31 -13.32
N ARG A 264 8.65 -1.80 -12.17
CA ARG A 264 7.98 -3.09 -12.11
C ARG A 264 6.67 -3.03 -11.35
N THR A 265 5.73 -3.88 -11.74
CA THR A 265 4.51 -4.13 -10.97
C THR A 265 4.00 -5.54 -11.23
N MET A 266 3.20 -6.05 -10.31
CA MET A 266 2.56 -7.35 -10.43
C MET A 266 1.17 -7.27 -9.82
N ARG A 267 0.16 -7.86 -10.45
CA ARG A 267 -1.20 -7.94 -9.90
C ARG A 267 -1.95 -9.09 -10.53
N PHE A 268 -2.93 -9.65 -9.83
CA PHE A 268 -4.03 -10.35 -10.49
C PHE A 268 -4.90 -9.34 -11.25
N ALA A 269 -4.95 -9.43 -12.58
CA ALA A 269 -5.64 -8.49 -13.46
C ALA A 269 -6.19 -9.22 -14.70
N ALA A 270 -7.43 -8.91 -15.08
CA ALA A 270 -8.12 -9.54 -16.22
C ALA A 270 -8.02 -11.09 -16.24
N GLY A 271 -8.18 -11.73 -15.08
CA GLY A 271 -8.23 -13.19 -14.96
C GLY A 271 -6.87 -13.90 -14.84
N ALA A 272 -5.75 -13.18 -14.86
CA ALA A 272 -4.41 -13.78 -14.73
C ALA A 272 -3.52 -12.96 -13.78
N ILE A 273 -2.52 -13.61 -13.17
CA ILE A 273 -1.44 -12.87 -12.51
C ILE A 273 -0.53 -12.32 -13.59
N ARG A 274 -0.47 -10.99 -13.68
CA ARG A 274 0.34 -10.26 -14.65
C ARG A 274 1.51 -9.59 -13.98
N PHE A 275 2.63 -9.59 -14.67
CA PHE A 275 3.85 -8.87 -14.30
C PHE A 275 4.25 -7.92 -15.42
N VAL A 276 4.52 -6.67 -15.07
CA VAL A 276 5.01 -5.66 -16.01
C VAL A 276 6.38 -5.20 -15.57
N CYS A 277 7.32 -5.12 -16.51
CA CYS A 277 8.62 -4.51 -16.29
C CYS A 277 8.95 -3.48 -17.38
N ILE A 278 9.61 -2.40 -16.97
CA ILE A 278 10.20 -1.38 -17.82
C ILE A 278 11.71 -1.63 -17.82
N ASP A 279 12.20 -2.19 -18.92
CA ASP A 279 13.63 -2.42 -19.13
C ASP A 279 14.32 -1.10 -19.49
N ARG A 280 15.22 -0.66 -18.60
CA ARG A 280 16.07 0.53 -18.75
C ARG A 280 17.55 0.19 -18.97
N SER A 281 17.90 -1.09 -19.11
CA SER A 281 19.30 -1.51 -19.33
C SER A 281 19.85 -1.02 -20.68
N ARG A 282 18.95 -0.65 -21.61
CA ARG A 282 19.28 -0.14 -22.94
C ARG A 282 19.48 1.38 -22.91
N ARG A 283 20.23 1.90 -23.90
CA ARG A 283 20.59 3.32 -24.05
C ARG A 283 19.40 4.26 -23.74
N LEU A 284 19.69 5.42 -23.13
CA LEU A 284 18.73 6.49 -22.81
C LEU A 284 17.72 6.70 -23.96
N GLY A 285 16.43 6.60 -23.66
CA GLY A 285 15.35 6.81 -24.62
C GLY A 285 14.92 5.59 -25.46
N ASP A 286 15.39 4.37 -25.15
CA ASP A 286 14.92 3.11 -25.78
C ASP A 286 14.39 2.11 -24.73
N VAL A 287 13.65 2.61 -23.74
CA VAL A 287 13.05 1.76 -22.70
C VAL A 287 11.96 0.86 -23.29
N THR A 288 11.95 -0.40 -22.87
CA THR A 288 10.99 -1.41 -23.33
C THR A 288 10.05 -1.77 -22.20
N VAL A 289 8.75 -1.65 -22.42
CA VAL A 289 7.71 -2.14 -21.50
C VAL A 289 7.35 -3.56 -21.93
N THR A 290 7.47 -4.52 -21.02
CA THR A 290 7.10 -5.92 -21.25
C THR A 290 6.03 -6.36 -20.26
N VAL A 291 5.02 -7.06 -20.77
CA VAL A 291 3.91 -7.63 -20.00
C VAL A 291 3.97 -9.15 -20.10
N TRP A 292 3.91 -9.81 -18.95
CA TRP A 292 3.92 -11.26 -18.78
C TRP A 292 2.67 -11.69 -18.04
N SER A 293 2.18 -12.89 -18.34
CA SER A 293 1.15 -13.58 -17.58
C SER A 293 1.65 -14.90 -17.04
N LEU A 294 1.25 -15.21 -15.81
CA LEU A 294 1.56 -16.47 -15.15
C LEU A 294 0.40 -17.44 -15.32
N ASP A 295 0.71 -18.59 -15.90
CA ASP A 295 -0.12 -19.78 -15.73
C ASP A 295 0.18 -20.37 -14.35
N MET A 296 -0.78 -20.24 -13.43
CA MET A 296 -0.65 -20.73 -12.06
C MET A 296 -0.63 -22.27 -11.97
N ALA A 297 -1.27 -22.97 -12.90
CA ALA A 297 -1.29 -24.43 -12.91
C ALA A 297 0.06 -24.99 -13.37
N ALA A 298 0.62 -24.44 -14.44
CA ALA A 298 1.93 -24.82 -14.95
C ALA A 298 3.11 -24.13 -14.24
N ARG A 299 2.83 -23.13 -13.39
CA ARG A 299 3.82 -22.23 -12.76
C ARG A 299 4.79 -21.62 -13.76
N ARG A 300 4.27 -21.25 -14.94
CA ARG A 300 5.09 -20.79 -16.08
C ARG A 300 4.66 -19.41 -16.56
N TRP A 301 5.65 -18.55 -16.74
CA TRP A 301 5.47 -17.23 -17.33
C TRP A 301 5.39 -17.30 -18.86
N THR A 302 4.42 -16.59 -19.43
CA THR A 302 4.27 -16.40 -20.87
C THR A 302 4.36 -14.91 -21.17
N LYS A 303 5.17 -14.55 -22.17
CA LYS A 303 5.29 -13.16 -22.64
C LYS A 303 4.04 -12.81 -23.43
N GLU A 304 3.21 -11.92 -22.92
CA GLU A 304 2.01 -11.47 -23.64
C GLU A 304 2.34 -10.39 -24.65
N ARG A 305 3.12 -9.37 -24.22
CA ARG A 305 3.34 -8.18 -25.02
C ARG A 305 4.64 -7.48 -24.69
N SER A 306 5.18 -6.75 -25.65
CA SER A 306 6.37 -5.92 -25.50
C SER A 306 6.29 -4.77 -26.48
N PHE A 307 6.57 -3.56 -26.03
CA PHE A 307 6.65 -2.38 -26.88
C PHE A 307 7.68 -1.39 -26.34
N ARG A 308 8.26 -0.60 -27.24
CA ARG A 308 9.22 0.46 -26.88
C ARG A 308 8.47 1.74 -26.56
N ALA A 309 9.05 2.59 -25.70
CA ALA A 309 8.48 3.92 -25.46
C ALA A 309 8.30 4.73 -26.75
N ARG A 310 9.23 4.61 -27.70
CA ARG A 310 9.13 5.25 -29.03
C ARG A 310 7.93 4.78 -29.85
N GLU A 311 7.50 3.53 -29.67
CA GLU A 311 6.32 3.00 -30.34
C GLU A 311 5.05 3.54 -29.69
N LEU A 312 5.02 3.62 -28.35
CA LEU A 312 3.94 4.25 -27.59
C LEU A 312 3.70 5.69 -28.03
N TRP A 313 4.76 6.49 -28.20
CA TRP A 313 4.66 7.89 -28.65
C TRP A 313 4.10 8.04 -30.07
N ARG A 314 4.21 7.00 -30.89
CA ARG A 314 3.68 6.96 -32.26
C ARG A 314 2.20 6.57 -32.33
N TRP A 315 1.61 6.08 -31.24
CA TRP A 315 0.19 5.74 -31.24
C TRP A 315 -0.66 6.99 -31.49
N TRP A 316 -1.64 6.87 -32.39
CA TRP A 316 -2.55 7.95 -32.73
C TRP A 316 -3.21 8.56 -31.48
N SER A 317 -3.69 7.72 -30.57
CA SER A 317 -4.31 8.13 -29.31
C SER A 317 -3.37 8.88 -28.37
N PHE A 318 -2.06 8.58 -28.42
CA PHE A 318 -1.05 9.25 -27.59
C PHE A 318 -0.79 10.67 -28.11
N ARG A 319 -0.56 10.80 -29.42
CA ARG A 319 -0.36 12.09 -30.10
C ARG A 319 -1.58 13.00 -30.02
N ARG A 320 -2.76 12.44 -30.28
CA ARG A 320 -4.03 13.19 -30.21
C ARG A 320 -4.27 13.80 -28.83
N ARG A 321 -3.74 13.20 -27.78
CA ARG A 321 -3.85 13.66 -26.39
C ARG A 321 -2.74 14.63 -25.97
N GLY A 322 -1.79 14.94 -26.85
CA GLY A 322 -0.69 15.87 -26.57
C GLY A 322 0.24 15.40 -25.46
N LEU A 323 0.41 14.08 -25.29
CA LEU A 323 1.26 13.54 -24.24
C LEU A 323 2.75 13.74 -24.56
N PRO A 324 3.60 14.02 -23.56
CA PRO A 324 5.04 14.20 -23.77
C PRO A 324 5.72 12.91 -24.28
N GLU A 325 6.67 13.06 -25.20
CA GLU A 325 7.52 11.95 -25.69
C GLU A 325 8.65 11.64 -24.70
N MET A 326 8.27 11.28 -23.47
CA MET A 326 9.19 10.98 -22.38
C MET A 326 9.07 9.51 -21.94
N GLU A 327 10.13 9.01 -21.30
CA GLU A 327 10.16 7.65 -20.79
C GLU A 327 9.08 7.43 -19.72
N PRO A 328 8.22 6.40 -19.86
CA PRO A 328 7.23 6.06 -18.86
C PRO A 328 7.89 5.53 -17.58
N ARG A 329 7.15 5.67 -16.47
CA ARG A 329 7.53 5.26 -15.10
C ARG A 329 6.30 4.76 -14.35
N PHE A 330 6.55 4.08 -13.24
CA PHE A 330 5.55 3.64 -12.27
C PHE A 330 4.40 2.88 -12.94
N PRO A 331 4.68 1.71 -13.54
CA PRO A 331 3.61 0.91 -14.11
C PRO A 331 2.63 0.50 -13.00
N VAL A 332 1.35 0.75 -13.22
CA VAL A 332 0.26 0.32 -12.33
C VAL A 332 -0.73 -0.49 -13.14
N LEU A 333 -0.83 -1.78 -12.85
CA LEU A 333 -1.83 -2.67 -13.43
C LEU A 333 -3.18 -2.45 -12.72
N MET A 334 -4.19 -2.13 -13.51
CA MET A 334 -5.57 -2.00 -13.06
C MET A 334 -6.26 -3.37 -13.08
N ALA A 335 -7.34 -3.54 -12.32
CA ALA A 335 -8.06 -4.81 -12.22
C ALA A 335 -8.65 -5.26 -13.57
N ASP A 336 -9.09 -4.30 -14.40
CA ASP A 336 -9.60 -4.52 -15.76
C ASP A 336 -8.51 -4.93 -16.78
N GLY A 337 -7.25 -5.03 -16.35
CA GLY A 337 -6.12 -5.40 -17.20
C GLY A 337 -5.47 -4.25 -17.95
N THR A 338 -5.94 -3.01 -17.79
CA THR A 338 -5.27 -1.83 -18.34
C THR A 338 -4.01 -1.46 -17.56
N LEU A 339 -3.12 -0.71 -18.20
CA LEU A 339 -1.85 -0.30 -17.64
C LEU A 339 -1.79 1.23 -17.53
N CYS A 340 -1.71 1.74 -16.32
CA CYS A 340 -1.39 3.15 -16.07
C CYS A 340 0.12 3.36 -16.07
N LEU A 341 0.57 4.43 -16.71
CA LEU A 341 1.97 4.87 -16.74
C LEU A 341 2.04 6.35 -16.38
N LEU A 342 3.03 6.72 -15.56
CA LEU A 342 3.42 8.11 -15.36
C LEU A 342 4.41 8.51 -16.46
N VAL A 343 4.15 9.62 -17.12
CA VAL A 343 4.98 10.23 -18.17
C VAL A 343 5.36 11.62 -17.72
N ARG A 344 6.66 11.89 -17.59
CA ARG A 344 7.13 13.21 -17.18
C ARG A 344 6.93 14.25 -18.27
N ASN A 345 6.72 15.50 -17.88
CA ASN A 345 6.61 16.59 -18.85
C ASN A 345 7.97 17.17 -19.29
N LYS A 346 8.97 17.16 -18.41
CA LYS A 346 10.31 17.68 -18.70
C LYS A 346 11.44 16.76 -18.19
N PRO A 347 12.65 16.86 -18.79
CA PRO A 347 13.89 16.32 -18.21
C PRO A 347 14.20 16.96 -16.83
N ARG A 348 15.00 16.28 -16.00
CA ARG A 348 15.28 16.69 -14.61
C ARG A 348 16.16 17.95 -14.59
N THR A 349 15.63 19.07 -14.10
CA THR A 349 16.40 20.25 -13.65
C THR A 349 16.13 20.45 -12.15
N TRP A 350 17.16 20.85 -11.39
CA TRP A 350 17.12 20.85 -9.92
C TRP A 350 16.15 21.90 -9.31
N ASP A 351 15.69 22.88 -10.09
CA ASP A 351 14.91 24.03 -9.61
C ASP A 351 13.42 24.04 -9.98
N ASP A 352 12.85 22.94 -10.47
CA ASP A 352 11.46 22.94 -10.97
C ASP A 352 10.46 22.58 -9.86
N GLU A 353 10.14 23.53 -8.98
CA GLU A 353 9.16 23.37 -7.88
C GLU A 353 7.71 23.12 -8.36
N ARG A 354 7.46 23.14 -9.68
CA ARG A 354 6.13 22.99 -10.30
C ARG A 354 6.12 22.01 -11.47
N VAL A 355 6.68 20.81 -11.27
CA VAL A 355 6.57 19.75 -12.28
C VAL A 355 5.11 19.31 -12.41
N GLU A 356 4.49 19.62 -13.54
CA GLU A 356 3.27 18.94 -13.98
C GLU A 356 3.71 17.64 -14.66
N ASP A 357 3.36 16.48 -14.11
CA ASP A 357 3.53 15.20 -14.79
C ASP A 357 2.23 14.79 -15.47
N TYR A 358 2.29 13.78 -16.34
CA TYR A 358 1.11 13.21 -16.98
C TYR A 358 0.93 11.78 -16.52
N ILE A 359 -0.31 11.36 -16.37
CA ILE A 359 -0.67 9.96 -16.25
C ILE A 359 -1.52 9.57 -17.45
N CYS A 360 -1.26 8.38 -18.00
CA CYS A 360 -2.05 7.83 -19.08
C CYS A 360 -2.38 6.36 -18.80
N ASN A 361 -3.59 5.96 -19.15
CA ASN A 361 -4.06 4.60 -19.06
C ASN A 361 -4.10 3.97 -20.46
N LEU A 362 -3.42 2.84 -20.57
CA LEU A 362 -3.26 2.11 -21.81
C LEU A 362 -4.16 0.89 -21.81
N ASP A 363 -4.91 0.76 -22.89
CA ASP A 363 -5.50 -0.50 -23.29
C ASP A 363 -4.43 -1.35 -23.98
N LEU A 364 -4.04 -2.43 -23.31
CA LEU A 364 -3.00 -3.32 -23.82
C LEU A 364 -3.48 -4.16 -25.00
N GLU A 365 -4.78 -4.39 -25.21
CA GLU A 365 -5.29 -5.14 -26.36
C GLU A 365 -5.32 -4.26 -27.60
N SER A 366 -6.02 -3.12 -27.50
CA SER A 366 -6.23 -2.19 -28.62
C SER A 366 -5.02 -1.29 -28.89
N MET A 367 -4.00 -1.32 -28.03
CA MET A 367 -2.80 -0.48 -28.14
C MET A 367 -3.15 1.00 -28.24
N SER A 368 -4.01 1.45 -27.33
CA SER A 368 -4.55 2.81 -27.33
C SER A 368 -4.59 3.43 -25.94
N VAL A 369 -4.59 4.76 -25.89
CA VAL A 369 -4.70 5.53 -24.65
C VAL A 369 -6.19 5.77 -24.36
N ARG A 370 -6.73 5.05 -23.37
CA ARG A 370 -8.15 5.17 -22.95
C ARG A 370 -8.41 6.54 -22.39
N TRP A 371 -7.58 6.99 -21.45
CA TRP A 371 -7.64 8.30 -20.85
C TRP A 371 -6.25 8.80 -20.44
N SER A 372 -6.15 10.10 -20.28
CA SER A 372 -4.94 10.74 -19.76
C SER A 372 -5.31 12.03 -19.03
N GLY A 373 -4.42 12.49 -18.16
CA GLY A 373 -4.53 13.80 -17.56
C GLY A 373 -3.24 14.25 -16.90
N ARG A 374 -3.26 15.50 -16.46
CA ARG A 374 -2.18 16.15 -15.73
C ARG A 374 -2.24 15.77 -14.27
N PHE A 375 -1.07 15.62 -13.69
CA PHE A 375 -0.85 15.26 -12.32
C PHE A 375 0.07 16.32 -11.71
N ARG A 376 -0.53 17.19 -10.89
CA ARG A 376 0.14 18.36 -10.31
C ARG A 376 0.66 18.06 -8.90
N GLN A 377 1.75 18.74 -8.53
CA GLN A 377 2.33 18.70 -7.19
C GLN A 377 2.71 17.30 -6.72
N TYR A 378 3.01 16.41 -7.66
CA TYR A 378 3.45 15.07 -7.35
C TYR A 378 4.97 15.02 -7.30
N HIS A 379 5.53 14.67 -6.15
CA HIS A 379 6.94 14.41 -6.04
C HIS A 379 7.26 13.09 -6.76
N CYS A 380 8.05 13.15 -7.82
CA CYS A 380 8.37 12.03 -8.72
C CYS A 380 9.11 10.84 -8.09
N TYR A 381 9.21 10.82 -6.76
CA TYR A 381 9.84 9.78 -5.96
C TYR A 381 8.88 8.64 -5.62
N GLU A 382 7.58 8.86 -5.77
CA GLU A 382 6.57 8.01 -5.18
C GLU A 382 5.68 7.33 -6.21
N ARG A 383 5.04 6.22 -5.83
CA ARG A 383 4.08 5.51 -6.69
C ARG A 383 2.69 6.14 -6.58
N PRO A 384 2.04 6.55 -7.68
CA PRO A 384 0.72 7.14 -7.60
C PRO A 384 -0.28 6.09 -7.09
N VAL A 385 -1.18 6.52 -6.20
CA VAL A 385 -2.34 5.72 -5.80
C VAL A 385 -3.47 6.02 -6.77
N ILE A 386 -3.95 4.99 -7.47
CA ILE A 386 -5.01 5.10 -8.48
C ILE A 386 -6.22 4.32 -7.98
N LEU A 387 -7.35 5.01 -7.83
CA LEU A 387 -8.64 4.42 -7.46
C LEU A 387 -9.56 4.35 -8.68
N PRO A 388 -10.43 3.33 -8.78
CA PRO A 388 -11.52 3.32 -9.74
C PRO A 388 -12.41 4.56 -9.59
N SER A 389 -12.93 5.09 -10.69
CA SER A 389 -13.79 6.29 -10.67
C SER A 389 -15.06 6.14 -9.83
N GLY A 390 -15.56 4.91 -9.70
CA GLY A 390 -16.73 4.56 -8.89
C GLY A 390 -16.44 4.22 -7.44
N PHE A 391 -15.17 4.29 -6.98
CA PHE A 391 -14.76 3.78 -5.67
C PHE A 391 -15.56 4.38 -4.49
N PHE A 392 -15.89 5.68 -4.55
CA PHE A 392 -16.68 6.35 -3.49
C PHE A 392 -18.20 6.37 -3.77
N GLY A 393 -18.66 5.73 -4.85
CA GLY A 393 -20.07 5.69 -5.25
C GLY A 393 -20.71 7.08 -5.46
N LYS A 394 -22.03 7.17 -5.29
CA LYS A 394 -22.82 8.43 -5.40
C LYS A 394 -22.85 9.25 -4.09
N GLN A 395 -22.14 8.84 -3.04
CA GLN A 395 -22.32 9.38 -1.68
C GLN A 395 -21.58 10.71 -1.41
N LEU A 396 -21.02 11.35 -2.43
CA LEU A 396 -20.22 12.54 -2.24
C LEU A 396 -21.11 13.74 -1.90
N ARG A 397 -21.00 14.23 -0.67
CA ARG A 397 -21.34 15.63 -0.37
C ARG A 397 -20.20 16.48 -0.94
N PRO A 398 -20.46 17.36 -1.93
CA PRO A 398 -19.45 18.29 -2.38
C PRO A 398 -19.04 19.17 -1.18
N LEU A 399 -17.76 19.20 -0.85
CA LEU A 399 -17.25 20.21 0.08
C LEU A 399 -17.38 21.58 -0.60
N VAL A 400 -18.40 22.35 -0.21
CA VAL A 400 -18.44 23.80 -0.44
C VAL A 400 -17.55 24.43 0.63
N PRO A 401 -16.47 25.15 0.27
CA PRO A 401 -15.62 25.75 1.28
C PRO A 401 -16.39 26.86 2.01
N ARG A 402 -16.73 26.66 3.29
CA ARG A 402 -16.98 27.78 4.18
C ARG A 402 -15.61 28.30 4.63
N LYS A 403 -15.33 29.56 4.30
CA LYS A 403 -14.17 30.29 4.82
C LYS A 403 -14.25 30.27 6.35
N ARG A 404 -13.16 29.79 6.97
CA ARG A 404 -12.82 29.75 8.40
C ARG A 404 -13.21 28.45 9.12
N GLU A 405 -12.20 27.90 9.79
CA GLU A 405 -12.16 26.69 10.62
C GLU A 405 -12.00 25.34 9.90
N LEU A 406 -10.87 25.18 9.20
CA LEU A 406 -10.28 23.86 8.95
C LEU A 406 -9.10 23.66 9.91
N ARG A 407 -9.27 22.82 10.94
CA ARG A 407 -8.17 22.20 11.70
C ARG A 407 -8.07 20.75 11.21
N GLY A 408 -7.18 20.45 10.25
CA GLY A 408 -7.06 19.08 9.72
C GLY A 408 -6.26 18.92 8.43
N ILE A 409 -4.95 18.73 8.62
CA ILE A 409 -3.89 17.95 7.92
C ILE A 409 -4.03 17.68 6.41
N PHE A 410 -3.01 18.16 5.68
CA PHE A 410 -2.82 18.05 4.24
C PHE A 410 -1.96 16.82 3.92
N PHE A 411 -2.40 16.00 2.95
CA PHE A 411 -1.55 14.97 2.37
C PHE A 411 -0.64 15.61 1.32
N THR A 412 0.58 15.92 1.74
CA THR A 412 1.74 15.83 0.85
C THR A 412 2.61 14.76 1.48
N GLN A 413 2.81 13.65 0.78
CA GLN A 413 3.87 12.72 1.12
C GLN A 413 5.17 13.55 1.23
N LYS A 414 5.79 13.51 2.41
CA LYS A 414 7.08 14.17 2.67
C LYS A 414 8.18 13.13 2.65
#